data_AF-A0A2D9X056-F1
#
_entry.id   AF-A0A2D9X056-F1
#
_cell.length_a   1.000
_cell.length_b   1.000
_cell.length_c   1.000
_cell.angle_alpha   90.00
_cell.angle_beta   90.00
_cell.angle_gamma   90.00
#
_symmetry.space_group_name_H-M   'P 1'
#
loop_
_entity.id
_entity.type
_entity.pdbx_description
1 polymer ?
#
loop_
_entity_poly.entity_id
_entity_poly.type
_entity_poly.pdbx_seq_one_letter_code
_entity_poly.pdbx_strand_id
1 'polypeptide(L)'
;MEGISKMKQEDAFELPEDIVNHPKHYTSGSIECLEAMESMMEDAPNVDSFSNYHWGIIFKYIWRWPHKEDPLNDLKKAEFYLKNLINRLENEKK
;
A
#
# COMPACT_ATOMS: atom_id res chain seq x y z
N MET A 1 0.48 2.42 -58.61
CA MET A 1 1.58 1.81 -57.84
C MET A 1 1.83 2.72 -56.64
N GLU A 2 0.87 2.88 -55.74
CA GLU A 2 0.50 1.90 -54.70
C GLU A 2 1.73 1.28 -54.01
N GLY A 3 1.85 1.54 -52.70
CA GLY A 3 2.43 0.55 -51.80
C GLY A 3 3.75 0.91 -51.10
N ILE A 4 3.91 2.12 -50.55
CA ILE A 4 4.82 2.24 -49.39
C ILE A 4 3.99 1.86 -48.16
N SER A 5 3.91 0.55 -47.95
CA SER A 5 3.30 -0.08 -46.78
C SER A 5 3.93 0.49 -45.52
N LYS A 6 3.11 1.18 -44.70
CA LYS A 6 3.46 1.56 -43.34
C LYS A 6 3.73 0.28 -42.56
N MET A 7 4.99 0.03 -42.22
CA MET A 7 5.37 -0.98 -41.23
C MET A 7 4.64 -0.64 -39.93
N LYS A 8 3.68 -1.49 -39.56
CA LYS A 8 2.95 -1.39 -38.30
C LYS A 8 3.97 -1.61 -37.18
N GLN A 9 4.01 -0.67 -36.25
CA GLN A 9 4.71 -0.83 -34.98
C GLN A 9 4.25 -2.14 -34.34
N GLU A 10 5.25 -2.90 -33.91
CA GLU A 10 5.12 -4.16 -33.20
C GLU A 10 4.23 -3.95 -31.99
N ASP A 11 3.15 -4.73 -31.90
CA ASP A 11 2.33 -4.81 -30.70
C ASP A 11 3.22 -5.35 -29.58
N ALA A 12 3.70 -4.45 -28.71
CA ALA A 12 4.38 -4.83 -27.49
C ALA A 12 3.42 -5.69 -26.68
N PHE A 13 3.78 -6.95 -26.47
CA PHE A 13 3.04 -7.87 -25.61
C PHE A 13 3.09 -7.33 -24.18
N GLU A 14 2.08 -6.55 -23.78
CA GLU A 14 1.90 -6.16 -22.38
C GLU A 14 1.69 -7.43 -21.57
N LEU A 15 2.68 -7.77 -20.74
CA LEU A 15 2.52 -8.81 -19.74
C LEU A 15 1.32 -8.41 -18.86
N PRO A 16 0.40 -9.34 -18.56
CA PRO A 16 -0.75 -9.04 -17.73
C PRO A 16 -0.26 -8.48 -16.39
N GLU A 17 -0.77 -7.31 -16.02
CA GLU A 17 -0.46 -6.66 -14.76
C GLU A 17 -0.76 -7.64 -13.60
N ASP A 18 0.26 -7.99 -12.81
CA ASP A 18 0.07 -8.83 -11.62
C ASP A 18 -0.56 -7.99 -10.51
N ILE A 19 -1.88 -7.83 -10.61
CA ILE A 19 -2.68 -7.04 -9.68
C ILE A 19 -2.71 -7.62 -8.26
N VAL A 20 -2.26 -8.86 -8.06
CA VAL A 20 -2.26 -9.54 -6.76
C VAL A 20 -0.95 -9.27 -6.04
N ASN A 21 0.18 -9.56 -6.69
CA ASN A 21 1.49 -9.48 -6.06
C ASN A 21 2.13 -8.09 -6.20
N HIS A 22 1.81 -7.35 -7.28
CA HIS A 22 2.36 -6.03 -7.56
C HIS A 22 1.28 -4.98 -7.89
N PRO A 23 0.30 -4.77 -7.00
CA PRO A 23 -0.71 -3.76 -7.25
C PRO A 23 -0.06 -2.36 -7.36
N LYS A 24 -0.40 -1.60 -8.40
CA LYS A 24 0.10 -0.24 -8.70
C LYS A 24 0.11 0.76 -7.52
N HIS A 25 -0.71 0.53 -6.51
CA HIS A 25 -0.86 1.40 -5.35
C HIS A 25 -0.06 0.94 -4.13
N TYR A 26 0.74 -0.12 -4.28
CA TYR A 26 1.68 -0.67 -3.28
C TYR A 26 3.12 -0.48 -3.73
N THR A 27 3.35 -0.34 -5.04
CA THR A 27 4.65 -0.05 -5.65
C THR A 27 4.85 1.45 -5.81
N SER A 28 5.58 2.08 -4.89
CA SER A 28 6.07 3.45 -5.09
C SER A 28 7.60 3.46 -4.94
N GLY A 29 8.30 3.63 -6.06
CA GLY A 29 9.76 3.54 -6.10
C GLY A 29 10.29 2.10 -6.16
N SER A 30 11.42 1.83 -5.51
CA SER A 30 12.15 0.56 -5.58
C SER A 30 11.84 -0.42 -4.45
N ILE A 31 10.87 -0.11 -3.57
CA ILE A 31 10.55 -0.89 -2.38
C ILE A 31 9.07 -1.27 -2.43
N GLU A 32 8.77 -2.54 -2.19
CA GLU A 32 7.39 -3.03 -2.10
C GLU A 32 6.77 -2.65 -0.74
N CYS A 33 5.49 -2.25 -0.74
CA CYS A 33 4.78 -1.92 0.50
C CYS A 33 4.83 -3.04 1.54
N LEU A 34 4.81 -4.31 1.10
CA LEU A 34 4.93 -5.46 2.01
C LEU A 34 6.31 -5.51 2.66
N GLU A 35 7.39 -5.35 1.91
CA GLU A 35 8.76 -5.34 2.43
C GLU A 35 8.95 -4.19 3.44
N ALA A 36 8.44 -3.01 3.12
CA ALA A 36 8.49 -1.86 4.03
C ALA A 36 7.67 -2.11 5.31
N MET A 37 6.53 -2.78 5.22
CA MET A 37 5.68 -3.12 6.37
C MET A 37 6.33 -4.20 7.24
N GLU A 38 6.93 -5.23 6.63
CA GLU A 38 7.69 -6.27 7.33
C GLU A 38 8.86 -5.66 8.10
N SER A 39 9.68 -4.84 7.43
CA SER A 39 10.81 -4.16 8.07
C SER A 39 10.37 -3.23 9.22
N MET A 40 9.24 -2.55 9.06
CA MET A 40 8.66 -1.73 10.13
C MET A 40 8.28 -2.57 11.35
N MET A 41 7.74 -3.78 11.15
CA MET A 41 7.18 -4.62 12.20
C MET A 41 8.19 -5.54 12.90
N GLU A 42 9.24 -5.97 12.20
CA GLU A 42 10.20 -6.98 12.69
C GLU A 42 10.91 -6.55 13.97
N ASP A 43 11.27 -5.27 14.09
CA ASP A 43 12.06 -4.73 15.20
C ASP A 43 11.21 -4.02 16.28
N ALA A 44 9.90 -4.25 16.34
CA ALA A 44 9.01 -3.56 17.27
C ALA A 44 8.86 -4.29 18.61
N PRO A 45 9.56 -3.88 19.70
CA PRO A 45 9.41 -4.54 20.98
C PRO A 45 8.06 -4.20 21.64
N ASN A 46 7.48 -5.19 22.31
CA ASN A 46 6.33 -5.03 23.21
C ASN A 46 5.03 -4.50 22.56
N VAL A 47 4.77 -4.82 21.30
CA VAL A 47 3.48 -4.52 20.63
C VAL A 47 2.60 -5.77 20.64
N ASP A 48 1.45 -5.72 21.30
CA ASP A 48 0.51 -6.85 21.29
C ASP A 48 -0.14 -7.06 19.91
N SER A 49 -0.68 -8.26 19.66
CA SER A 49 -1.22 -8.63 18.34
C SER A 49 -2.26 -7.66 17.79
N PHE A 50 -3.10 -7.07 18.65
CA PHE A 50 -4.14 -6.15 18.20
C PHE A 50 -3.58 -4.78 17.84
N SER A 51 -2.62 -4.29 18.63
CA SER A 51 -1.89 -3.06 18.32
C SER A 51 -1.07 -3.19 17.05
N ASN A 52 -0.43 -4.36 16.84
CA ASN A 52 0.32 -4.66 15.63
C ASN A 52 -0.60 -4.66 14.38
N TYR A 53 -1.78 -5.29 14.48
CA TYR A 53 -2.78 -5.24 13.41
C TYR A 53 -3.19 -3.81 13.05
N HIS A 54 -3.48 -2.96 14.05
CA HIS A 54 -3.84 -1.56 13.80
C HIS A 54 -2.70 -0.83 13.11
N TRP A 55 -1.47 -1.05 13.56
CA TRP A 55 -0.29 -0.41 13.02
C TRP A 55 -0.07 -0.72 11.53
N GLY A 56 -0.16 -2.00 11.13
CA GLY A 56 -0.07 -2.39 9.71
C GLY A 56 -1.17 -1.81 8.85
N ILE A 57 -2.41 -1.75 9.36
CA ILE A 57 -3.52 -1.13 8.64
C ILE A 57 -3.32 0.38 8.46
N ILE A 58 -2.85 1.07 9.49
CA ILE A 58 -2.49 2.50 9.41
C ILE A 58 -1.42 2.71 8.36
N PHE A 59 -0.31 1.95 8.43
CA PHE A 59 0.78 2.01 7.46
C PHE A 59 0.27 1.82 6.04
N LYS A 60 -0.53 0.76 5.79
CA LYS A 60 -1.13 0.48 4.49
C LYS A 60 -1.89 1.68 3.92
N TYR A 61 -2.74 2.34 4.72
CA TYR A 61 -3.51 3.49 4.24
C TYR A 61 -2.65 4.74 4.03
N ILE A 62 -1.66 4.97 4.89
CA ILE A 62 -0.69 6.06 4.73
C ILE A 62 0.22 5.84 3.52
N TRP A 63 0.54 4.61 3.17
CA TRP A 63 1.33 4.28 1.99
C TRP A 63 0.55 4.49 0.69
N ARG A 64 -0.71 4.04 0.67
CA ARG A 64 -1.51 3.98 -0.56
C ARG A 64 -2.12 5.30 -1.00
N TRP A 65 -2.44 6.20 -0.07
CA TRP A 65 -3.28 7.37 -0.40
C TRP A 65 -2.80 8.23 -1.59
N PRO A 66 -1.49 8.43 -1.86
CA PRO A 66 -1.06 9.25 -3.00
C PRO A 66 -1.37 8.60 -4.35
N HIS A 67 -1.68 7.29 -4.37
CA HIS A 67 -1.84 6.46 -5.57
C HIS A 67 -3.29 5.99 -5.77
N LYS A 68 -4.26 6.58 -5.07
CA LYS A 68 -5.68 6.23 -5.15
C LYS A 68 -6.50 7.40 -5.70
N GLU A 69 -7.57 7.06 -6.42
CA GLU A 69 -8.57 8.04 -6.89
C GLU A 69 -9.30 8.78 -5.76
N ASP A 70 -9.37 8.17 -4.56
CA ASP A 70 -9.98 8.76 -3.36
C ASP A 70 -8.97 8.77 -2.19
N PRO A 71 -8.01 9.70 -2.19
CA PRO A 71 -6.98 9.81 -1.16
C PRO A 71 -7.56 10.10 0.22
N LEU A 72 -8.62 10.91 0.29
CA LEU A 72 -9.22 11.35 1.55
C LEU A 72 -9.82 10.17 2.33
N ASN A 73 -10.40 9.19 1.65
CA ASN A 73 -10.97 8.02 2.31
C ASN A 73 -9.90 7.12 2.93
N ASP A 74 -8.74 6.93 2.27
CA ASP A 74 -7.63 6.18 2.89
C ASP A 74 -7.07 6.95 4.10
N LEU A 75 -6.94 8.28 4.04
CA LEU A 75 -6.55 9.09 5.20
C LEU A 75 -7.56 9.00 6.37
N LYS A 76 -8.86 9.04 6.09
CA LYS A 76 -9.90 8.86 7.12
C LYS A 76 -9.88 7.48 7.76
N LYS A 77 -9.60 6.43 6.98
CA LYS A 77 -9.41 5.08 7.53
C LYS A 77 -8.17 5.02 8.40
N ALA A 78 -7.04 5.60 7.96
CA ALA A 78 -5.84 5.70 8.79
C ALA A 78 -6.14 6.40 10.13
N GLU A 79 -6.86 7.53 10.10
CA GLU A 79 -7.30 8.24 11.30
C GLU A 79 -8.16 7.37 12.22
N PHE A 80 -9.12 6.63 11.67
CA PHE A 80 -9.97 5.72 12.44
C PHE A 80 -9.14 4.67 13.18
N TYR A 81 -8.24 3.95 12.50
CA TYR A 81 -7.40 2.93 13.15
C TYR A 81 -6.42 3.55 14.16
N LEU A 82 -5.87 4.73 13.86
CA LEU A 82 -5.00 5.44 14.79
C LEU A 82 -5.72 5.82 16.09
N LYS A 83 -6.96 6.33 16.01
CA LYS A 83 -7.78 6.63 17.20
C LYS A 83 -8.02 5.38 18.05
N ASN A 84 -8.33 4.25 17.42
CA ASN A 84 -8.53 2.99 18.14
C ASN A 84 -7.24 2.51 18.84
N LEU A 85 -6.09 2.62 18.18
CA LEU A 85 -4.79 2.27 18.75
C LEU A 85 -4.44 3.16 19.95
N ILE A 86 -4.63 4.48 19.83
CA ILE A 86 -4.42 5.42 20.94
C ILE A 86 -5.30 5.05 22.13
N ASN A 87 -6.61 4.89 21.92
CA ASN A 87 -7.55 4.54 22.98
C ASN A 87 -7.16 3.25 23.71
N ARG A 88 -6.65 2.25 22.98
CA ARG A 88 -6.17 1.00 23.58
C ARG A 88 -4.98 1.25 24.51
N LEU A 89 -3.95 1.92 24.02
CA LEU A 89 -2.73 2.19 24.78
C LEU A 89 -2.97 3.13 25.97
N GLU A 90 -3.97 4.01 25.90
CA GLU A 90 -4.41 4.83 27.04
C GLU A 90 -5.12 4.01 28.12
N ASN A 91 -5.89 2.98 27.73
CA ASN A 91 -6.61 2.12 28.67
C ASN A 91 -5.73 1.04 29.30
N GLU A 92 -4.67 0.60 28.62
CA GLU A 92 -3.66 -0.31 29.20
C GLU A 92 -2.81 0.35 30.29
N LYS A 93 -2.76 1.69 30.32
CA LYS A 93 -2.03 2.47 31.33
C LYS A 93 -2.86 2.80 32.58
N LYS A 94 -4.13 2.40 32.64
CA LYS A 94 -5.02 2.56 33.80
C LYS A 94 -5.03 1.29 34.64
#